data_AF-A0A9D9MQI6-F1
#
_entry.id   AF-A0A9D9MQI6-F1
#
_cell.length_a   1.000
_cell.length_b   1.000
_cell.length_c   1.000
_cell.angle_alpha   90.00
_cell.angle_beta   90.00
_cell.angle_gamma   90.00
#
_symmetry.space_group_name_H-M   'P 1'
#
loop_
_entity.id
_entity.type
_entity.pdbx_description
1 polymer ?
#
loop_
_entity_poly.entity_id
_entity_poly.type
_entity_poly.pdbx_seq_one_letter_code
_entity_poly.pdbx_strand_id
1 'polypeptide(L)'
;MKNLMWKFTSRQFKLTYFSLLFMFIGLDLVAQNSTSQGNEQNQLRISYNHHVDLNQLGLHATDSFDWEIRNANNEVVVNQSFGNIESYVFSLPGDYTLSISNISALQPSECHHSRLPESWTISVSAYDLVFDVQNLSFSKTLSTENLQNSLILDVPVTLNVFSDSVQNIDLNDLKVMVQGVGCQISVTRSEQQTNLTPGQHHIQFTLKGNSIKHSYIMIDFVDQNGAISTYYHPLSL
;
A
#
# COMPACT_ATOMS: atom_id res chain seq x y z
N MET A 1 27.22 -23.60 81.63
CA MET A 1 26.39 -22.39 81.81
C MET A 1 27.08 -21.23 81.11
N LYS A 2 26.31 -20.41 80.39
CA LYS A 2 26.67 -19.21 79.60
C LYS A 2 26.62 -19.39 78.08
N ASN A 3 25.86 -18.45 77.50
CA ASN A 3 25.93 -17.88 76.16
C ASN A 3 25.27 -18.65 75.01
N LEU A 4 24.00 -18.31 74.74
CA LEU A 4 23.58 -18.08 73.36
C LEU A 4 23.01 -16.67 73.25
N MET A 5 23.83 -15.80 72.67
CA MET A 5 23.57 -14.40 72.42
C MET A 5 22.54 -14.22 71.30
N TRP A 6 21.52 -13.45 71.67
CA TRP A 6 20.83 -12.38 70.95
C TRP A 6 21.39 -11.87 69.60
N LYS A 7 20.43 -11.48 68.74
CA LYS A 7 20.48 -10.58 67.57
C LYS A 7 20.61 -11.21 66.17
N PHE A 8 19.47 -11.44 65.52
CA PHE A 8 19.33 -11.23 64.07
C PHE A 8 18.47 -9.98 63.84
N THR A 9 19.14 -8.84 63.78
CA THR A 9 18.57 -7.59 63.23
C THR A 9 19.54 -7.03 62.21
N SER A 10 18.97 -6.44 61.16
CA SER A 10 19.61 -5.72 60.05
C SER A 10 20.08 -6.58 58.87
N ARG A 11 19.18 -6.73 57.90
CA ARG A 11 19.50 -6.66 56.47
C ARG A 11 18.22 -6.48 55.63
N GLN A 12 17.35 -5.58 56.11
CA GLN A 12 16.41 -4.84 55.26
C GLN A 12 17.14 -3.55 54.88
N PHE A 13 16.99 -3.08 53.64
CA PHE A 13 17.78 -2.05 52.93
C PHE A 13 18.97 -2.58 52.14
N LYS A 14 18.76 -2.67 50.81
CA LYS A 14 19.71 -2.73 49.68
C LYS A 14 19.27 -3.73 48.60
N LEU A 15 17.97 -3.77 48.29
CA LEU A 15 17.46 -4.50 47.12
C LEU A 15 16.32 -3.75 46.40
N THR A 16 16.37 -2.42 46.44
CA THR A 16 15.38 -1.52 45.81
C THR A 16 16.02 -0.42 44.96
N TYR A 17 17.24 -0.64 44.46
CA TYR A 17 17.95 0.35 43.63
C TYR A 17 18.67 -0.24 42.42
N PHE A 18 18.27 -1.43 41.97
CA PHE A 18 18.81 -2.06 40.75
C PHE A 18 17.72 -2.41 39.71
N SER A 19 16.53 -1.81 39.83
CA SER A 19 15.36 -2.12 38.99
C SER A 19 14.89 -0.93 38.12
N LEU A 20 15.63 0.18 38.08
CA LEU A 20 15.17 1.41 37.41
C LEU A 20 16.10 1.92 36.30
N LEU A 21 17.10 1.13 35.86
CA LEU A 21 18.09 1.58 34.87
C LEU A 21 18.07 0.83 33.52
N PHE A 22 16.97 0.16 33.17
CA PHE A 22 16.84 -0.52 31.87
C PHE A 22 15.56 -0.18 31.08
N MET A 23 14.93 0.97 31.36
CA MET A 23 13.76 1.48 30.62
C MET A 23 14.09 2.61 29.62
N PHE A 24 15.25 2.51 28.96
CA PHE A 24 15.55 3.32 27.77
C PHE A 24 16.24 2.45 26.71
N ILE A 25 15.64 1.28 26.43
CA ILE A 25 15.90 0.62 25.15
C ILE A 25 15.11 1.43 24.13
N GLY A 26 15.83 2.17 23.28
CA GLY A 26 15.26 2.91 22.17
C GLY A 26 14.33 2.00 21.38
N LEU A 27 13.06 2.35 21.35
CA LEU A 27 12.15 1.88 20.32
C LEU A 27 12.57 2.62 19.05
N ASP A 28 13.50 2.04 18.30
CA ASP A 28 13.59 2.33 16.88
C ASP A 28 12.29 1.81 16.27
N LEU A 29 11.31 2.72 16.13
CA LEU A 29 10.13 2.52 15.30
C LEU A 29 10.63 2.44 13.85
N VAL A 30 11.12 1.29 13.46
CA VAL A 30 11.36 0.98 12.05
C VAL A 30 9.98 0.76 11.43
N ALA A 31 9.44 1.80 10.80
CA ALA A 31 8.45 1.63 9.76
C ALA A 31 9.14 0.86 8.62
N GLN A 32 8.95 -0.47 8.59
CA GLN A 32 9.44 -1.29 7.49
C GLN A 32 8.48 -1.09 6.31
N ASN A 33 8.67 -0.02 5.55
CA ASN A 33 8.21 -0.02 4.17
C ASN A 33 9.20 -0.88 3.38
N SER A 34 9.05 -2.20 3.47
CA SER A 34 9.81 -3.12 2.63
C SER A 34 9.15 -3.15 1.25
N THR A 35 9.35 -2.09 0.47
CA THR A 35 9.23 -2.20 -0.98
C THR A 35 10.44 -3.00 -1.43
N SER A 36 10.20 -4.22 -1.91
CA SER A 36 11.19 -5.11 -2.48
C SER A 36 12.01 -4.38 -3.55
N GLN A 37 13.28 -4.07 -3.24
CA GLN A 37 14.26 -3.63 -4.23
C GLN A 37 14.67 -4.84 -5.10
N GLY A 38 13.80 -5.17 -6.06
CA GLY A 38 14.23 -5.77 -7.32
C GLY A 38 14.67 -4.66 -8.28
N ASN A 39 15.41 -5.03 -9.32
CA ASN A 39 16.02 -4.14 -10.32
C ASN A 39 14.98 -3.50 -11.28
N GLU A 40 13.85 -3.01 -10.74
CA GLU A 40 12.63 -2.55 -11.44
C GLU A 40 12.41 -1.02 -11.31
N GLN A 41 13.43 -0.25 -10.92
CA GLN A 41 13.27 1.12 -10.39
C GLN A 41 12.54 2.12 -11.30
N ASN A 42 12.36 1.83 -12.60
CA ASN A 42 11.69 2.72 -13.55
C ASN A 42 10.58 2.01 -14.35
N GLN A 43 9.93 1.00 -13.77
CA GLN A 43 8.78 0.34 -14.38
C GLN A 43 7.50 0.79 -13.70
N LEU A 44 6.55 1.25 -14.49
CA LEU A 44 5.21 1.61 -14.05
C LEU A 44 4.21 0.67 -14.72
N ARG A 45 3.18 0.29 -13.95
CA ARG A 45 2.03 -0.44 -14.46
C ARG A 45 0.79 0.39 -14.17
N ILE A 46 -0.03 0.60 -15.19
CA ILE A 46 -1.28 1.34 -15.07
C ILE A 46 -2.36 0.65 -15.89
N SER A 47 -3.63 0.92 -15.57
CA SER A 47 -4.74 0.48 -16.40
C SER A 47 -4.92 1.38 -17.62
N TYR A 48 -5.56 0.87 -18.67
CA TYR A 48 -6.06 1.75 -19.73
C TYR A 48 -7.00 2.83 -19.15
N ASN A 49 -7.10 3.96 -19.85
CA ASN A 49 -7.82 5.16 -19.42
C ASN A 49 -7.32 5.79 -18.11
N HIS A 50 -6.12 5.42 -17.64
CA HIS A 50 -5.45 6.09 -16.52
C HIS A 50 -4.31 7.00 -16.99
N HIS A 51 -3.83 7.84 -16.07
CA HIS A 51 -2.65 8.66 -16.22
C HIS A 51 -1.53 8.15 -15.31
N VAL A 52 -0.33 8.69 -15.47
CA VAL A 52 0.78 8.47 -14.53
C VAL A 52 0.76 9.58 -13.49
N ASP A 53 0.90 9.22 -12.22
CA ASP A 53 0.97 10.18 -11.11
C ASP A 53 2.39 10.73 -10.94
N LEU A 54 2.52 12.02 -10.64
CA LEU A 54 3.83 12.65 -10.40
C LEU A 54 4.61 11.99 -9.25
N ASN A 55 3.90 11.54 -8.22
CA ASN A 55 4.50 10.87 -7.06
C ASN A 55 5.19 9.55 -7.45
N GLN A 56 4.67 8.83 -8.45
CA GLN A 56 5.29 7.60 -8.97
C GLN A 56 6.61 7.89 -9.69
N LEU A 57 6.76 9.10 -10.21
CA LEU A 57 7.95 9.59 -10.91
C LEU A 57 8.95 10.28 -9.98
N GLY A 58 8.60 10.48 -8.70
CA GLY A 58 9.38 11.30 -7.78
C GLY A 58 9.42 12.78 -8.16
N LEU A 59 8.37 13.26 -8.83
CA LEU A 59 8.19 14.64 -9.25
C LEU A 59 7.16 15.34 -8.36
N HIS A 60 7.29 16.65 -8.24
CA HIS A 60 6.35 17.51 -7.53
C HIS A 60 5.49 18.32 -8.50
N ALA A 61 4.28 18.70 -8.09
CA ALA A 61 3.38 19.53 -8.89
C ALA A 61 3.96 20.92 -9.25
N THR A 62 4.99 21.37 -8.54
CA THR A 62 5.72 22.62 -8.81
C THR A 62 6.94 22.44 -9.71
N ASP A 63 7.29 21.20 -10.07
CA ASP A 63 8.41 20.96 -10.96
C ASP A 63 8.05 21.31 -12.40
N SER A 64 9.02 21.87 -13.11
CA SER A 64 8.88 22.25 -14.50
C SER A 64 9.79 21.35 -15.33
N PHE A 65 9.24 20.60 -16.28
CA PHE A 65 10.00 19.64 -17.08
C PHE A 65 9.38 19.44 -18.47
N ASP A 66 10.20 18.92 -19.38
CA ASP A 66 9.78 18.46 -20.70
C ASP A 66 9.56 16.94 -20.64
N TRP A 67 8.55 16.44 -21.35
CA TRP A 67 8.25 15.02 -21.37
C TRP A 67 7.77 14.53 -22.73
N GLU A 68 8.09 13.28 -23.03
CA GLU A 68 7.72 12.61 -24.27
C GLU A 68 7.28 11.18 -23.97
N ILE A 69 6.20 10.74 -24.61
CA ILE A 69 5.74 9.35 -24.56
C ILE A 69 5.90 8.74 -25.95
N ARG A 70 6.53 7.57 -26.00
CA ARG A 70 6.63 6.73 -27.18
C ARG A 70 5.91 5.41 -26.97
N ASN A 71 5.32 4.85 -28.03
CA ASN A 71 4.77 3.50 -27.99
C ASN A 71 5.87 2.44 -28.21
N ALA A 72 5.49 1.16 -28.16
CA ALA A 72 6.40 0.03 -28.38
C ALA A 72 7.12 0.05 -29.75
N ASN A 73 6.57 0.73 -30.77
CA ASN A 73 7.18 0.90 -32.09
C ASN A 73 8.14 2.10 -32.14
N ASN A 74 8.41 2.73 -30.99
CA ASN A 74 9.21 3.95 -30.84
C ASN A 74 8.61 5.19 -31.54
N GLU A 75 7.31 5.17 -31.86
CA GLU A 75 6.58 6.30 -32.43
C GLU A 75 6.21 7.27 -31.32
N VAL A 76 6.41 8.58 -31.57
CA VAL A 76 6.02 9.63 -30.61
C VAL A 76 4.51 9.73 -30.56
N VAL A 77 3.95 9.46 -29.38
CA VAL A 77 2.52 9.59 -29.12
C VAL A 77 2.19 11.00 -28.65
N VAL A 78 3.04 11.57 -27.80
CA VAL A 78 2.93 12.93 -27.31
C VAL A 78 4.32 13.45 -26.92
N ASN A 79 4.55 14.74 -27.16
CA ASN A 79 5.76 15.45 -26.76
C ASN A 79 5.33 16.86 -26.33
N GLN A 80 5.64 17.22 -25.09
CA GLN A 80 5.23 18.48 -24.48
C GLN A 80 6.38 19.11 -23.72
N SER A 81 6.48 20.43 -23.83
CA SER A 81 7.33 21.24 -22.96
C SER A 81 6.49 21.90 -21.87
N PHE A 82 6.92 21.77 -20.63
CA PHE A 82 6.28 22.41 -19.47
C PHE A 82 4.78 22.07 -19.28
N GLY A 83 4.33 20.93 -19.82
CA GLY A 83 2.95 20.46 -19.70
C GLY A 83 2.74 19.54 -18.49
N ASN A 84 1.49 19.43 -18.01
CA ASN A 84 1.15 18.47 -16.96
C ASN A 84 1.05 17.04 -17.53
N ILE A 85 1.97 16.16 -17.16
CA ILE A 85 1.93 14.75 -17.58
C ILE A 85 0.66 14.02 -17.10
N GLU A 86 0.12 14.37 -15.94
CA GLU A 86 -1.12 13.77 -15.39
C GLU A 86 -2.35 14.08 -16.27
N SER A 87 -2.25 15.05 -17.20
CA SER A 87 -3.32 15.33 -18.17
C SER A 87 -3.37 14.33 -19.32
N TYR A 88 -2.31 13.56 -19.54
CA TYR A 88 -2.27 12.56 -20.59
C TYR A 88 -2.87 11.24 -20.12
N VAL A 89 -3.87 10.76 -20.86
CA VAL A 89 -4.59 9.53 -20.57
C VAL A 89 -4.16 8.45 -21.56
N PHE A 90 -3.72 7.30 -21.05
CA PHE A 90 -3.33 6.14 -21.85
C PHE A 90 -4.58 5.38 -22.31
N SER A 91 -5.16 5.80 -23.44
CA SER A 91 -6.41 5.20 -23.95
C SER A 91 -6.23 3.84 -24.62
N LEU A 92 -5.00 3.43 -24.95
CA LEU A 92 -4.69 2.17 -25.61
C LEU A 92 -3.77 1.31 -24.74
N PRO A 93 -4.10 0.03 -24.51
CA PRO A 93 -3.20 -0.91 -23.84
C PRO A 93 -1.91 -1.14 -24.62
N GLY A 94 -0.86 -1.53 -23.91
CA GLY A 94 0.45 -1.82 -24.49
C GLY A 94 1.60 -1.20 -23.71
N ASP A 95 2.79 -1.37 -24.24
CA ASP A 95 4.00 -0.84 -23.62
C ASP A 95 4.40 0.51 -24.22
N TYR A 96 4.83 1.40 -23.34
CA TYR A 96 5.24 2.75 -23.64
C TYR A 96 6.56 3.07 -22.95
N THR A 97 7.24 4.09 -23.46
CA THR A 97 8.39 4.71 -22.80
C THR A 97 8.07 6.16 -22.54
N LEU A 98 8.20 6.58 -21.29
CA LEU A 98 8.14 7.97 -20.88
C LEU A 98 9.57 8.48 -20.67
N SER A 99 9.93 9.56 -21.35
CA SER A 99 11.19 10.26 -21.16
C SER A 99 10.92 11.62 -20.53
N ILE A 100 11.71 12.00 -19.53
CA ILE A 100 11.61 13.31 -18.87
C ILE A 100 12.96 14.00 -18.95
N SER A 101 12.94 15.30 -19.27
CA SER A 101 14.15 16.11 -19.42
C SER A 101 13.93 17.54 -18.95
N ASN A 102 15.01 18.32 -18.86
CA ASN A 102 14.99 19.74 -18.51
C ASN A 102 14.27 20.07 -17.19
N ILE A 103 14.38 19.17 -16.20
CA ILE A 103 13.74 19.32 -14.89
C ILE A 103 14.34 20.52 -14.17
N SER A 104 13.48 21.49 -13.85
CA SER A 104 13.80 22.72 -13.14
C SER A 104 12.88 22.83 -11.93
N ALA A 105 13.46 22.72 -10.74
CA ALA A 105 12.73 23.01 -9.51
C ALA A 105 12.54 24.52 -9.38
N LEU A 106 11.31 24.98 -9.07
CA LEU A 106 11.05 26.40 -8.82
C LEU A 106 11.73 26.92 -7.53
N GLN A 107 12.18 26.04 -6.63
CA GLN A 107 12.88 26.40 -5.39
C GLN A 107 14.28 25.75 -5.32
N PRO A 108 15.36 26.51 -5.59
CA PRO A 108 16.74 25.98 -5.66
C PRO A 108 17.29 25.40 -4.36
N SER A 109 16.68 25.72 -3.21
CA SER A 109 17.18 25.36 -1.88
C SER A 109 16.50 24.14 -1.24
N GLU A 110 15.42 23.61 -1.82
CA GLU A 110 14.59 22.61 -1.15
C GLU A 110 14.42 21.29 -1.94
N CYS A 111 14.79 21.24 -3.22
CA CYS A 111 14.67 20.04 -4.02
C CYS A 111 15.99 19.66 -4.70
N HIS A 112 16.77 18.81 -4.04
CA HIS A 112 17.80 18.02 -4.71
C HIS A 112 17.12 16.80 -5.31
N HIS A 113 16.60 16.90 -6.53
CA HIS A 113 16.23 15.70 -7.29
C HIS A 113 17.52 14.91 -7.51
N SER A 114 17.74 13.88 -6.68
CA SER A 114 18.70 12.82 -7.01
C SER A 114 18.43 12.40 -8.45
N ARG A 115 19.45 12.38 -9.31
CA ARG A 115 19.36 12.20 -10.76
C ARG A 115 18.24 11.22 -11.11
N LEU A 116 17.08 11.76 -11.50
CA LEU A 116 15.94 10.97 -11.93
C LEU A 116 16.39 10.13 -13.14
N PRO A 117 15.80 8.95 -13.33
CA PRO A 117 16.09 8.17 -14.52
C PRO A 117 15.71 8.97 -15.77
N GLU A 118 16.45 8.76 -16.85
CA GLU A 118 16.19 9.44 -18.12
C GLU A 118 14.90 8.94 -18.78
N SER A 119 14.44 7.74 -18.43
CA SER A 119 13.18 7.16 -18.91
C SER A 119 12.57 6.12 -17.97
N TRP A 120 11.26 5.94 -18.11
CA TRP A 120 10.44 4.92 -17.48
C TRP A 120 9.77 4.05 -18.55
N THR A 121 9.70 2.75 -18.28
CA THR A 121 8.84 1.84 -19.04
C THR A 121 7.46 1.84 -18.40
N ILE A 122 6.42 2.07 -19.18
CA ILE A 122 5.03 2.04 -18.72
C ILE A 122 4.32 0.89 -19.42
N SER A 123 3.80 -0.05 -18.66
CA SER A 123 2.94 -1.12 -19.20
C SER A 123 1.49 -0.80 -18.87
N VAL A 124 0.66 -0.65 -19.91
CA VAL A 124 -0.75 -0.30 -19.80
C VAL A 124 -1.60 -1.57 -19.98
N SER A 125 -2.27 -2.01 -18.92
CA SER A 125 -3.12 -3.20 -18.97
C SER A 125 -4.40 -2.97 -19.77
N ALA A 126 -4.88 -4.02 -20.44
CA ALA A 126 -6.13 -4.01 -21.18
C ALA A 126 -7.39 -4.12 -20.31
N TYR A 127 -7.23 -3.99 -19.00
CA TYR A 127 -8.29 -4.07 -18.01
C TYR A 127 -8.00 -3.11 -16.86
N ASP A 128 -9.04 -2.85 -16.09
CA ASP A 128 -9.02 -2.01 -14.90
C ASP A 128 -9.92 -2.63 -13.83
N LEU A 129 -9.37 -2.92 -12.65
CA LEU A 129 -10.08 -3.55 -11.54
C LEU A 129 -10.30 -2.51 -10.43
N VAL A 130 -11.53 -2.01 -10.33
CA VAL A 130 -11.90 -0.96 -9.39
C VAL A 130 -12.54 -1.55 -8.15
N PHE A 131 -11.98 -1.27 -6.97
CA PHE A 131 -12.58 -1.63 -5.69
C PHE A 131 -13.55 -0.54 -5.21
N ASP A 132 -14.77 -0.93 -4.89
CA ASP A 132 -15.74 -0.04 -4.24
C ASP A 132 -15.59 -0.12 -2.71
N VAL A 133 -14.56 0.54 -2.20
CA VAL A 133 -14.28 0.56 -0.76
C VAL A 133 -15.32 1.32 0.06
N GLN A 134 -16.20 2.10 -0.58
CA GLN A 134 -17.25 2.85 0.11
C GLN A 134 -18.47 1.96 0.41
N ASN A 135 -18.73 0.97 -0.46
CA ASN A 135 -19.86 0.05 -0.33
C ASN A 135 -19.47 -1.36 0.12
N LEU A 136 -18.24 -1.55 0.60
CA LEU A 136 -17.84 -2.82 1.21
C LEU A 136 -18.68 -3.12 2.46
N SER A 137 -18.79 -4.40 2.80
CA SER A 137 -19.58 -4.84 3.95
C SER A 137 -18.89 -5.93 4.74
N PHE A 138 -19.27 -6.04 6.01
CA PHE A 138 -18.80 -7.09 6.91
C PHE A 138 -19.97 -7.99 7.30
N SER A 139 -19.75 -9.31 7.33
CA SER A 139 -20.80 -10.26 7.73
C SER A 139 -21.24 -10.12 9.19
N LYS A 140 -20.43 -9.44 10.01
CA LYS A 140 -20.69 -9.05 11.39
C LYS A 140 -20.02 -7.71 11.66
N THR A 141 -20.43 -7.02 12.72
CA THR A 141 -19.75 -5.80 13.17
C THR A 141 -18.25 -6.06 13.32
N LEU A 142 -17.43 -5.18 12.74
CA LEU A 142 -15.99 -5.26 12.83
C LEU A 142 -15.54 -4.87 14.26
N SER A 143 -15.35 -5.87 15.11
CA SER A 143 -15.00 -5.73 16.53
C SER A 143 -13.90 -6.72 16.92
N THR A 144 -13.24 -6.48 18.06
CA THR A 144 -12.21 -7.41 18.58
C THR A 144 -12.73 -8.84 18.72
N GLU A 145 -13.95 -9.03 19.25
CA GLU A 145 -14.55 -10.35 19.43
C GLU A 145 -14.82 -11.05 18.09
N ASN A 146 -15.35 -10.32 17.10
CA ASN A 146 -15.65 -10.90 15.80
C ASN A 146 -14.39 -11.21 14.99
N LEU A 147 -13.32 -10.43 15.14
CA LEU A 147 -12.02 -10.72 14.52
C LEU A 147 -11.41 -12.03 15.05
N GLN A 148 -11.56 -12.33 16.34
CA GLN A 148 -11.06 -13.59 16.92
C GLN A 148 -11.80 -14.82 16.34
N ASN A 149 -13.09 -14.65 16.06
CA ASN A 149 -13.98 -15.69 15.55
C ASN A 149 -14.04 -15.76 14.01
N SER A 150 -13.19 -14.99 13.33
CA SER A 150 -13.28 -14.70 11.91
C SER A 150 -14.57 -13.97 11.50
N LEU A 151 -14.44 -13.08 10.53
CA LEU A 151 -15.56 -12.45 9.84
C LEU A 151 -15.28 -12.33 8.34
N ILE A 152 -16.33 -12.21 7.55
CA ILE A 152 -16.22 -12.05 6.10
C ILE A 152 -16.29 -10.57 5.78
N LEU A 153 -15.32 -10.11 5.01
CA LEU A 153 -15.30 -8.84 4.32
C LEU A 153 -15.71 -9.09 2.87
N ASP A 154 -16.81 -8.50 2.45
CA ASP A 154 -17.35 -8.57 1.09
C ASP A 154 -17.09 -7.24 0.40
N VAL A 155 -16.36 -7.28 -0.72
CA VAL A 155 -15.89 -6.09 -1.42
C VAL A 155 -16.48 -6.08 -2.82
N PRO A 156 -17.38 -5.14 -3.14
CA PRO A 156 -17.84 -4.96 -4.50
C PRO A 156 -16.66 -4.46 -5.36
N VAL A 157 -16.53 -5.06 -6.54
CA VAL A 157 -15.51 -4.69 -7.52
C VAL A 157 -16.13 -4.57 -8.90
N THR A 158 -15.54 -3.72 -9.75
CA THR A 158 -15.90 -3.62 -11.16
C THR A 158 -14.67 -3.91 -12.00
N LEU A 159 -14.76 -4.91 -12.88
CA LEU A 159 -13.76 -5.16 -13.91
C LEU A 159 -14.18 -4.48 -15.21
N ASN A 160 -13.49 -3.41 -15.58
CA ASN A 160 -13.60 -2.78 -16.88
C ASN A 160 -12.54 -3.37 -17.83
N VAL A 161 -12.89 -3.55 -19.09
CA VAL A 161 -11.95 -4.07 -20.11
C VAL A 161 -11.93 -3.16 -21.32
N PHE A 162 -10.76 -3.05 -21.95
CA PHE A 162 -10.56 -2.27 -23.16
C PHE A 162 -11.30 -2.88 -24.37
N SER A 163 -11.36 -4.21 -24.45
CA SER A 163 -12.03 -4.93 -25.52
C SER A 163 -12.58 -6.27 -25.04
N ASP A 164 -13.57 -6.80 -25.76
CA ASP A 164 -14.21 -8.11 -25.51
C ASP A 164 -13.26 -9.32 -25.61
N SER A 165 -12.02 -9.10 -26.09
CA SER A 165 -10.99 -10.13 -26.12
C SER A 165 -10.45 -10.49 -24.73
N VAL A 166 -10.58 -9.59 -23.75
CA VAL A 166 -10.25 -9.87 -22.34
C VAL A 166 -11.45 -10.54 -21.68
N GLN A 167 -11.43 -11.87 -21.67
CA GLN A 167 -12.54 -12.67 -21.14
C GLN A 167 -12.39 -12.99 -19.66
N ASN A 168 -11.15 -13.06 -19.17
CA ASN A 168 -10.84 -13.33 -17.78
C ASN A 168 -9.56 -12.62 -17.33
N ILE A 169 -9.52 -12.24 -16.05
CA ILE A 169 -8.30 -11.82 -15.36
C ILE A 169 -8.02 -12.73 -14.18
N ASP A 170 -6.75 -13.07 -13.96
CA ASP A 170 -6.33 -13.82 -12.78
C ASP A 170 -6.28 -12.88 -11.56
N LEU A 171 -6.84 -13.33 -10.46
CA LEU A 171 -6.85 -12.66 -9.17
C LEU A 171 -5.73 -13.14 -8.23
N ASN A 172 -4.85 -14.04 -8.66
CA ASN A 172 -3.80 -14.59 -7.79
C ASN A 172 -2.80 -13.53 -7.30
N ASP A 173 -2.58 -12.47 -8.07
CA ASP A 173 -1.70 -11.36 -7.71
C ASP A 173 -2.41 -10.26 -6.89
N LEU A 174 -3.73 -10.38 -6.69
CA LEU A 174 -4.51 -9.49 -5.84
C LEU A 174 -4.03 -9.58 -4.39
N LYS A 175 -3.70 -8.45 -3.77
CA LYS A 175 -3.25 -8.42 -2.37
C LYS A 175 -4.20 -7.59 -1.53
N VAL A 176 -4.52 -8.11 -0.35
CA VAL A 176 -5.24 -7.36 0.68
C VAL A 176 -4.41 -7.40 1.95
N MET A 177 -4.13 -6.21 2.49
CA MET A 177 -3.33 -6.04 3.68
C MET A 177 -4.14 -5.30 4.72
N VAL A 178 -3.99 -5.69 5.99
CA VAL A 178 -4.63 -5.00 7.11
C VAL A 178 -3.56 -4.51 8.06
N GLN A 179 -3.64 -3.23 8.39
CA GLN A 179 -2.70 -2.54 9.27
C GLN A 179 -3.48 -1.84 10.37
N GLY A 180 -2.91 -1.76 11.57
CA GLY A 180 -3.52 -1.05 12.70
C GLY A 180 -2.67 -1.11 13.95
N VAL A 181 -2.69 -0.04 14.73
CA VAL A 181 -1.92 0.03 15.99
C VAL A 181 -2.51 -0.97 16.99
N GLY A 182 -1.69 -1.92 17.45
CA GLY A 182 -2.12 -2.97 18.37
C GLY A 182 -3.05 -4.00 17.73
N CYS A 183 -3.04 -4.11 16.39
CA CYS A 183 -3.78 -5.11 15.63
C CYS A 183 -2.84 -6.14 15.02
N GLN A 184 -3.25 -7.41 15.09
CA GLN A 184 -2.63 -8.50 14.35
C GLN A 184 -3.75 -9.26 13.65
N ILE A 185 -4.05 -8.85 12.42
CA ILE A 185 -5.18 -9.35 11.62
C ILE A 185 -4.60 -9.96 10.34
N SER A 186 -4.92 -11.23 10.08
CA SER A 186 -4.64 -11.89 8.82
C SER A 186 -5.84 -11.80 7.90
N VAL A 187 -5.58 -11.69 6.61
CA VAL A 187 -6.58 -11.71 5.55
C VAL A 187 -6.30 -12.88 4.62
N THR A 188 -7.35 -13.63 4.29
CA THR A 188 -7.28 -14.67 3.27
C THR A 188 -8.47 -14.54 2.34
N ARG A 189 -8.26 -14.59 1.04
CA ARG A 189 -9.35 -14.66 0.07
C ARG A 189 -10.19 -15.92 0.33
N SER A 190 -11.49 -15.73 0.47
CA SER A 190 -12.44 -16.78 0.85
C SER A 190 -12.84 -17.65 -0.35
N GLU A 191 -12.78 -17.11 -1.56
CA GLU A 191 -13.26 -17.77 -2.77
C GLU A 191 -12.19 -18.60 -3.48
N GLN A 192 -12.62 -19.69 -4.10
CA GLN A 192 -11.81 -20.50 -5.03
C GLN A 192 -11.78 -19.92 -6.44
N GLN A 193 -12.62 -18.93 -6.75
CA GLN A 193 -12.68 -18.32 -8.07
C GLN A 193 -11.40 -17.53 -8.32
N THR A 194 -10.53 -18.06 -9.17
CA THR A 194 -9.27 -17.39 -9.53
C THR A 194 -9.44 -16.35 -10.63
N ASN A 195 -10.60 -16.33 -11.31
CA ASN A 195 -10.78 -15.51 -12.50
C ASN A 195 -12.04 -14.64 -12.43
N LEU A 196 -11.97 -13.38 -12.89
CA LEU A 196 -13.14 -12.52 -13.08
C LEU A 196 -13.42 -12.28 -14.56
N THR A 197 -14.71 -12.33 -14.94
CA THR A 197 -15.18 -11.85 -16.25
C THR A 197 -15.45 -10.35 -16.19
N PRO A 198 -15.58 -9.63 -17.33
CA PRO A 198 -15.95 -8.22 -17.30
C PRO A 198 -17.27 -7.96 -16.55
N GLY A 199 -17.36 -6.82 -15.84
CA GLY A 199 -18.56 -6.39 -15.11
C GLY A 199 -18.40 -6.31 -13.59
N GLN A 200 -19.53 -6.29 -12.88
CA GLN A 200 -19.60 -6.15 -11.43
C GLN A 200 -19.52 -7.51 -10.73
N HIS A 201 -18.70 -7.59 -9.69
CA HIS A 201 -18.50 -8.78 -8.87
C HIS A 201 -18.38 -8.42 -7.40
N HIS A 202 -18.38 -9.44 -6.56
CA HIS A 202 -18.03 -9.34 -5.15
C HIS A 202 -16.86 -10.26 -4.90
N ILE A 203 -15.82 -9.75 -4.21
CA ILE A 203 -14.71 -10.58 -3.75
C ILE A 203 -14.78 -10.69 -2.24
N GLN A 204 -14.85 -11.93 -1.75
CA GLN A 204 -14.90 -12.19 -0.32
C GLN A 204 -13.54 -12.50 0.27
N PHE A 205 -13.28 -11.92 1.43
CA PHE A 205 -12.10 -12.15 2.25
C PHE A 205 -12.50 -12.55 3.66
N THR A 206 -11.73 -13.44 4.27
CA THR A 206 -11.86 -13.80 5.68
C THR A 206 -10.83 -12.99 6.46
N LEU A 207 -11.30 -12.17 7.39
CA LEU A 207 -10.48 -11.45 8.36
C LEU A 207 -10.46 -12.22 9.67
N LYS A 208 -9.27 -12.48 10.21
CA LYS A 208 -9.10 -13.15 11.50
C LYS A 208 -7.94 -12.58 12.27
N GLY A 209 -8.10 -12.36 13.57
CA GLY A 209 -6.98 -11.93 14.40
C GLY A 209 -7.37 -11.31 15.72
N ASN A 210 -6.45 -10.52 16.27
CA ASN A 210 -6.63 -9.80 17.52
C ASN A 210 -6.47 -8.30 17.29
N SER A 211 -7.16 -7.51 18.10
CA SER A 211 -7.02 -6.06 18.15
C SER A 211 -7.19 -5.57 19.59
N ILE A 212 -6.59 -4.42 19.91
CA ILE A 212 -6.92 -3.71 21.15
C ILE A 212 -8.19 -2.88 20.96
N LYS A 213 -8.93 -2.63 22.04
CA LYS A 213 -10.09 -1.72 22.01
C LYS A 213 -9.65 -0.31 21.61
N HIS A 214 -10.51 0.42 20.91
CA HIS A 214 -10.24 1.78 20.41
C HIS A 214 -9.04 1.87 19.46
N SER A 215 -8.69 0.77 18.79
CA SER A 215 -7.74 0.80 17.69
C SER A 215 -8.43 1.26 16.40
N TYR A 216 -7.60 1.51 15.41
CA TYR A 216 -8.03 1.85 14.06
C TYR A 216 -7.40 0.84 13.12
N ILE A 217 -8.18 0.39 12.14
CA ILE A 217 -7.67 -0.49 11.10
C ILE A 217 -7.76 0.21 9.74
N MET A 218 -6.74 -0.04 8.94
CA MET A 218 -6.61 0.32 7.55
C MET A 218 -6.57 -0.98 6.75
N ILE A 219 -7.38 -1.07 5.70
CA ILE A 219 -7.42 -2.20 4.79
C ILE A 219 -7.01 -1.68 3.41
N ASP A 220 -5.85 -2.12 2.94
CA ASP A 220 -5.32 -1.76 1.62
C ASP A 220 -5.65 -2.89 0.64
N PHE A 221 -6.31 -2.53 -0.44
CA PHE A 221 -6.58 -3.38 -1.59
C PHE A 221 -5.62 -3.00 -2.71
N VAL A 222 -4.75 -3.93 -3.10
CA VAL A 222 -3.76 -3.72 -4.16
C VAL A 222 -4.16 -4.55 -5.36
N ASP A 223 -4.40 -3.89 -6.49
CA ASP A 223 -4.71 -4.55 -7.75
C ASP A 223 -3.46 -5.14 -8.43
N GLN A 224 -3.65 -5.74 -9.61
CA GLN A 224 -2.57 -6.35 -10.39
C GLN A 224 -1.54 -5.34 -10.95
N ASN A 225 -1.92 -4.06 -11.03
CA ASN A 225 -1.06 -2.95 -11.46
C ASN A 225 -0.33 -2.31 -10.28
N GLY A 226 -0.66 -2.69 -9.04
CA GLY A 226 -0.10 -2.10 -7.83
C GLY A 226 -0.87 -0.87 -7.34
N ALA A 227 -2.00 -0.51 -7.96
CA ALA A 227 -2.82 0.60 -7.51
C ALA A 227 -3.50 0.22 -6.18
N ILE A 228 -3.51 1.17 -5.24
CA ILE A 228 -3.98 0.96 -3.87
C ILE A 228 -5.31 1.69 -3.65
N SER A 229 -6.32 0.95 -3.25
CA SER A 229 -7.56 1.50 -2.67
C SER A 229 -7.57 1.21 -1.17
N THR A 230 -7.84 2.21 -0.34
CA THR A 230 -7.76 2.05 1.12
C THR A 230 -9.12 2.28 1.78
N TYR A 231 -9.50 1.35 2.64
CA TYR A 231 -10.62 1.50 3.57
C TYR A 231 -10.14 1.71 5.00
N TYR A 232 -10.88 2.54 5.73
CA TYR A 232 -10.52 3.01 7.05
C TYR A 232 -11.65 2.74 8.03
N HIS A 233 -11.34 2.12 9.18
CA HIS A 233 -12.36 1.81 10.18
C HIS A 233 -11.87 1.94 11.62
N PRO A 234 -12.52 2.78 12.45
CA PRO A 234 -12.32 2.75 13.88
C PRO A 234 -12.98 1.51 14.48
N LEU A 235 -12.26 0.74 15.30
CA LEU A 235 -12.84 -0.36 16.04
C LEU A 235 -13.58 0.17 17.27
N SER A 236 -14.92 0.15 17.21
CA SER A 236 -15.78 0.51 18.33
C SER A 236 -15.82 -0.58 19.41
N LEU A 237 -16.29 -0.20 20.60
CA LEU A 237 -16.41 -1.02 21.82
C LEU A 237 -17.11 -2.37 21.63
#